data_AF-A0A7C0V5A3-F1
#
_entry.id   AF-A0A7C0V5A3-F1
#
_cell.length_a   1.000
_cell.length_b   1.000
_cell.length_c   1.000
_cell.angle_alpha   90.00
_cell.angle_beta   90.00
_cell.angle_gamma   90.00
#
_symmetry.space_group_name_H-M   'P 1'
#
loop_
_entity.id
_entity.type
_entity.pdbx_description
1 polymer ?
#
loop_
_entity_poly.entity_id
_entity_poly.type
_entity_poly.pdbx_seq_one_letter_code
_entity_poly.pdbx_strand_id
1 'polypeptide(L)'
;MIEALSYEFMQNALVAGLLASVICGVMGTLVVVNRIVFLSGGIAHAAYGGIGMAFFFGWPYLMGTLGFSLAAAMIMAAVTLRAKHRADTVIGVIWALGMAIGIILIDLTPG
;
A
#
# COMPACT_ATOMS: atom_id res chain seq x y z
N MET A 1 30.10 -17.08 -2.21
CA MET A 1 28.93 -16.51 -2.94
C MET A 1 27.73 -17.46 -2.92
N ILE A 2 27.92 -18.78 -3.05
CA ILE A 2 26.81 -19.75 -2.96
C ILE A 2 26.34 -19.96 -1.50
N GLU A 3 27.20 -19.82 -0.48
CA GLU A 3 26.77 -19.80 0.95
C GLU A 3 25.68 -18.77 1.27
N ALA A 4 25.63 -17.63 0.57
CA ALA A 4 24.62 -16.60 0.86
C ALA A 4 23.19 -17.10 0.57
N LEU A 5 23.05 -18.08 -0.32
CA LEU A 5 21.78 -18.71 -0.71
C LEU A 5 21.33 -19.83 0.26
N SER A 6 22.21 -20.30 1.17
CA SER A 6 21.82 -21.32 2.15
C SER A 6 21.12 -20.75 3.38
N TYR A 7 21.17 -19.43 3.58
CA TYR A 7 20.43 -18.78 4.66
C TYR A 7 18.93 -18.83 4.38
N GLU A 8 18.15 -19.35 5.32
CA GLU A 8 16.68 -19.41 5.21
C GLU A 8 16.06 -18.03 4.94
N PHE A 9 16.62 -16.95 5.51
CA PHE A 9 16.20 -15.59 5.20
C PHE A 9 16.33 -15.25 3.70
N MET A 10 17.44 -15.65 3.06
CA MET A 10 17.66 -15.41 1.64
C MET A 10 16.69 -16.23 0.79
N GLN A 11 16.44 -17.49 1.15
CA GLN A 11 15.48 -18.35 0.45
C GLN A 11 14.06 -17.79 0.56
N ASN A 12 13.65 -17.37 1.75
CA ASN A 12 12.35 -16.74 1.98
C ASN A 12 12.21 -15.42 1.22
N ALA A 13 13.26 -14.59 1.18
CA ALA A 13 13.28 -13.35 0.43
C ALA A 13 13.14 -13.60 -1.08
N LEU A 14 13.82 -14.62 -1.62
CA LEU A 14 13.71 -15.00 -3.03
C LEU A 14 12.32 -15.53 -3.38
N VAL A 15 11.75 -16.41 -2.54
CA VAL A 15 10.40 -16.94 -2.73
C VAL A 15 9.37 -15.81 -2.64
N ALA A 16 9.46 -14.95 -1.62
CA ALA A 16 8.57 -13.80 -1.47
C ALA A 16 8.71 -12.82 -2.66
N GLY A 17 9.93 -12.56 -3.12
CA GLY A 17 10.20 -11.71 -4.28
C GLY A 17 9.63 -12.29 -5.57
N LEU A 18 9.74 -13.61 -5.77
CA LEU A 18 9.16 -14.30 -6.92
C LEU A 18 7.63 -14.17 -6.90
N LEU A 19 6.99 -14.48 -5.77
CA LEU A 19 5.54 -14.36 -5.61
C LEU A 19 5.06 -12.92 -5.82
N ALA A 20 5.75 -11.94 -5.22
CA ALA A 20 5.45 -10.52 -5.39
C ALA A 20 5.60 -10.08 -6.86
N SER A 21 6.62 -10.57 -7.57
CA SER A 21 6.85 -10.21 -8.98
C SER A 21 5.72 -10.68 -9.89
N VAL A 22 5.18 -11.88 -9.66
CA VAL A 22 4.04 -12.43 -10.40
C VAL A 22 2.80 -11.58 -10.14
N ILE A 23 2.51 -11.27 -8.88
CA ILE A 23 1.35 -10.45 -8.49
C ILE A 23 1.47 -9.05 -9.09
N CYS A 24 2.63 -8.40 -8.96
CA CYS A 24 2.89 -7.06 -9.50
C CYS A 24 2.81 -7.04 -11.03
N GLY A 25 3.26 -8.09 -11.73
CA GLY A 25 3.15 -8.20 -13.18
C GLY A 25 1.68 -8.27 -13.64
N VAL A 26 0.87 -9.12 -13.01
CA VAL A 26 -0.56 -9.25 -13.33
C VAL A 26 -1.32 -7.97 -12.98
N MET A 27 -1.12 -7.43 -11.78
CA MET A 27 -1.81 -6.20 -11.35
C MET A 27 -1.35 -4.99 -12.16
N GLY A 28 -0.07 -4.88 -12.49
CA GLY A 28 0.48 -3.78 -13.28
C GLY A 28 -0.13 -3.71 -14.68
N THR A 29 -0.24 -4.85 -15.38
CA THR A 29 -0.89 -4.90 -16.70
C THR A 29 -2.36 -4.45 -16.62
N LEU A 30 -3.11 -4.93 -15.62
CA LEU A 30 -4.50 -4.53 -15.39
C LEU A 30 -4.63 -3.01 -15.14
N VAL A 31 -3.75 -2.46 -14.30
CA VAL A 31 -3.75 -1.03 -13.94
C VAL A 31 -3.44 -0.14 -15.15
N VAL A 32 -2.50 -0.56 -16.00
CA VAL A 32 -2.10 0.18 -17.20
C VAL A 32 -3.19 0.16 -18.26
N VAL A 33 -3.76 -1.01 -18.55
CA VAL A 33 -4.83 -1.16 -19.57
C VAL A 33 -6.07 -0.34 -19.19
N ASN A 34 -6.44 -0.33 -17.90
CA ASN A 34 -7.58 0.44 -17.41
C ASN A 34 -7.29 1.93 -17.20
N ARG A 35 -6.05 2.40 -17.45
CA ARG A 35 -5.60 3.78 -17.22
C ARG A 35 -5.90 4.29 -15.80
N ILE A 36 -5.73 3.43 -14.80
CA ILE A 36 -5.92 3.73 -13.37
C ILE A 36 -4.58 3.75 -12.61
N VAL A 37 -3.49 4.10 -13.28
CA VAL A 37 -2.13 4.10 -12.73
C VAL A 37 -2.02 4.95 -11.46
N PHE A 38 -2.65 6.12 -11.46
CA PHE A 38 -2.64 7.03 -10.33
C PHE A 38 -3.36 6.46 -9.09
N LEU A 39 -4.44 5.70 -9.31
CA LEU A 39 -5.18 5.02 -8.25
C LEU A 39 -4.31 3.97 -7.54
N SER A 40 -3.57 3.17 -8.32
CA SER A 40 -2.67 2.15 -7.76
C SER A 40 -1.57 2.76 -6.89
N GLY A 41 -0.95 3.85 -7.33
CA GLY A 41 0.05 4.58 -6.54
C GLY A 41 -0.54 5.19 -5.27
N GLY A 42 -1.73 5.81 -5.39
CA GLY A 42 -2.42 6.41 -4.25
C GLY A 42 -2.78 5.40 -3.15
N ILE A 43 -3.28 4.23 -3.51
CA ILE A 43 -3.61 3.16 -2.55
C ILE A 43 -2.35 2.63 -1.85
N ALA A 44 -1.29 2.35 -2.61
CA ALA A 44 -0.06 1.79 -2.06
C ALA A 44 0.56 2.68 -0.98
N HIS A 45 0.50 4.00 -1.17
CA HIS A 45 1.02 4.93 -0.18
C HIS A 45 0.01 5.31 0.90
N ALA A 46 -1.29 5.38 0.59
CA ALA A 46 -2.30 5.58 1.62
C ALA A 46 -2.29 4.44 2.65
N ALA A 47 -1.90 3.22 2.25
CA ALA A 47 -1.72 2.08 3.14
C ALA A 47 -0.80 2.36 4.34
N TYR A 48 0.17 3.27 4.21
CA TYR A 48 1.04 3.67 5.32
C TYR A 48 0.27 4.26 6.51
N GLY A 49 -0.86 4.93 6.27
CA GLY A 49 -1.73 5.42 7.34
C GLY A 49 -2.27 4.29 8.22
N GLY A 50 -2.58 3.15 7.59
CA GLY A 50 -2.99 1.92 8.27
C GLY A 50 -1.85 1.25 9.02
N ILE A 51 -0.62 1.28 8.48
CA ILE A 51 0.59 0.81 9.18
C ILE A 51 0.74 1.62 10.46
N GLY A 52 0.78 2.95 10.37
CA GLY A 52 0.98 3.80 11.55
C GLY A 52 -0.13 3.67 12.59
N MET A 53 -1.39 3.56 12.17
CA MET A 53 -2.49 3.26 13.11
C MET A 53 -2.32 1.90 13.78
N ALA A 54 -1.97 0.84 13.04
CA ALA A 54 -1.80 -0.49 13.62
C ALA A 54 -0.70 -0.50 14.68
N PHE A 55 0.43 0.16 14.41
CA PHE A 55 1.55 0.30 15.35
C PHE A 55 1.15 1.11 16.58
N PHE A 56 0.50 2.25 16.40
CA PHE A 56 0.09 3.12 17.50
C PHE A 56 -0.93 2.46 18.46
N PHE A 57 -1.90 1.73 17.92
CA PHE A 57 -2.91 1.02 18.71
C PHE A 57 -2.48 -0.38 19.20
N GLY A 58 -1.28 -0.85 18.82
CA GLY A 58 -0.81 -2.20 19.15
C GLY A 58 -1.63 -3.33 18.51
N TRP A 59 -2.30 -3.06 17.40
CA TRP A 59 -3.12 -4.05 16.67
C TRP A 59 -2.27 -4.89 15.71
N PRO A 60 -2.77 -6.06 15.26
CA PRO A 60 -2.10 -6.82 14.21
C PRO A 60 -1.89 -5.94 12.98
N TYR A 61 -0.62 -5.77 12.57
CA TYR A 61 -0.22 -4.92 11.44
C TYR A 61 -1.06 -5.22 10.19
N LEU A 62 -1.32 -6.51 9.93
CA LEU A 62 -2.05 -6.96 8.76
C LEU A 62 -3.51 -6.49 8.78
N MET A 63 -4.18 -6.51 9.94
CA MET A 63 -5.58 -6.07 10.04
C MET A 63 -5.70 -4.56 9.88
N GLY A 64 -4.83 -3.77 10.53
CA GLY A 64 -4.90 -2.31 10.45
C GLY A 64 -4.55 -1.79 9.06
N THR A 65 -3.53 -2.38 8.42
CA THR A 65 -3.13 -2.04 7.04
C THR A 65 -4.19 -2.42 6.03
N LEU A 66 -4.71 -3.65 6.08
CA LEU A 66 -5.77 -4.09 5.17
C LEU A 66 -7.03 -3.25 5.35
N GLY A 67 -7.49 -3.05 6.59
CA GLY A 67 -8.69 -2.26 6.88
C GLY A 67 -8.60 -0.83 6.35
N PHE A 68 -7.49 -0.14 6.63
CA PHE A 68 -7.29 1.23 6.15
C PHE A 68 -7.12 1.29 4.63
N SER A 69 -6.35 0.36 4.05
CA SER A 69 -6.14 0.32 2.60
C SER A 69 -7.44 0.04 1.84
N LEU A 70 -8.29 -0.84 2.36
CA LEU A 70 -9.60 -1.13 1.77
C LEU A 70 -10.51 0.10 1.84
N ALA A 71 -10.55 0.78 2.99
CA ALA A 71 -11.33 2.00 3.17
C ALA A 71 -10.85 3.11 2.21
N ALA A 72 -9.54 3.33 2.14
CA ALA A 72 -8.93 4.31 1.24
C ALA A 72 -9.20 3.97 -0.24
N ALA A 73 -9.07 2.70 -0.63
CA ALA A 73 -9.37 2.23 -1.98
C ALA A 73 -10.85 2.43 -2.35
N MET A 74 -11.77 2.14 -1.43
CA MET A 74 -13.21 2.35 -1.64
C MET A 74 -13.55 3.84 -1.83
N ILE A 75 -12.97 4.72 -1.01
CA ILE A 75 -13.16 6.17 -1.14
C ILE A 75 -12.62 6.64 -2.49
N MET A 76 -11.39 6.25 -2.84
CA MET A 76 -10.79 6.64 -4.11
C MET A 76 -11.58 6.10 -5.30
N ALA A 77 -12.01 4.83 -5.27
CA ALA A 77 -12.84 4.23 -6.31
C ALA A 77 -14.18 4.95 -6.49
N ALA A 78 -14.86 5.30 -5.39
CA ALA A 78 -16.11 6.05 -5.44
C ALA A 78 -15.93 7.43 -6.09
N VAL A 79 -14.81 8.11 -5.79
CA VAL A 79 -14.47 9.40 -6.40
C VAL A 79 -14.12 9.25 -7.88
N THR A 80 -13.34 8.22 -8.25
CA THR A 80 -13.01 7.92 -9.64
C THR A 80 -14.26 7.65 -10.48
N LEU A 81 -15.27 6.98 -9.91
CA LEU A 81 -16.54 6.69 -10.58
C LEU A 81 -17.44 7.93 -10.74
N ARG A 82 -17.50 8.81 -9.72
CA ARG A 82 -18.41 9.98 -9.74
C ARG A 82 -17.81 11.23 -10.38
N ALA A 83 -16.51 11.44 -10.27
CA ALA A 83 -15.85 12.71 -10.62
C ALA A 83 -14.48 12.49 -11.28
N LYS A 84 -14.47 11.81 -12.43
CA LYS A 84 -13.25 11.45 -13.17
C LYS A 84 -12.26 12.61 -13.39
N HIS A 85 -12.75 13.84 -13.57
CA HIS A 85 -11.91 15.01 -13.82
C HIS A 85 -11.18 15.56 -12.59
N ARG A 86 -11.67 15.27 -11.37
CA ARG A 86 -11.04 15.66 -10.09
C ARG A 86 -10.42 14.49 -9.34
N ALA A 87 -10.55 13.27 -9.89
CA ALA A 87 -10.11 12.05 -9.23
C ALA A 87 -8.61 12.09 -8.90
N ASP A 88 -7.77 12.52 -9.84
CA ASP A 88 -6.32 12.56 -9.66
C ASP A 88 -5.90 13.47 -8.48
N THR A 89 -6.54 14.63 -8.35
CA THR A 89 -6.31 15.56 -7.23
C THR A 89 -6.73 14.95 -5.90
N VAL A 90 -7.91 14.34 -5.84
CA VAL A 90 -8.43 13.74 -4.60
C VAL A 90 -7.58 12.53 -4.18
N ILE A 91 -7.17 11.69 -5.14
CA ILE A 91 -6.25 10.58 -4.92
C ILE A 91 -4.92 11.11 -4.37
N GLY A 92 -4.38 12.18 -4.95
CA GLY A 92 -3.16 12.83 -4.46
C GLY A 92 -3.27 13.35 -3.02
N VAL A 93 -4.43 13.93 -2.65
CA VAL A 93 -4.69 14.38 -1.27
C VAL A 93 -4.77 13.20 -0.31
N ILE A 94 -5.51 12.13 -0.67
CA ILE A 94 -5.63 10.93 0.16
C ILE A 94 -4.27 10.25 0.34
N TRP A 95 -3.46 10.21 -0.72
CA TRP A 95 -2.09 9.74 -0.66
C TRP A 95 -1.27 10.54 0.37
N ALA A 96 -1.19 11.87 0.21
CA ALA A 96 -0.39 12.72 1.08
C ALA A 96 -0.84 12.61 2.55
N LEU A 97 -2.16 12.60 2.80
CA LEU A 97 -2.73 12.42 4.13
C LEU A 97 -2.39 11.05 4.72
N GLY A 98 -2.55 9.96 3.95
CA GLY A 98 -2.27 8.61 4.43
C GLY A 98 -0.80 8.43 4.81
N MET A 99 0.13 8.91 3.98
CA MET A 99 1.56 8.90 4.30
C MET A 99 1.87 9.74 5.54
N ALA A 100 1.37 10.98 5.61
CA ALA A 100 1.64 11.86 6.74
C ALA A 100 1.11 11.27 8.05
N ILE A 101 -0.13 10.78 8.07
CA ILE A 101 -0.73 10.14 9.24
C ILE A 101 0.09 8.90 9.64
N GLY A 102 0.48 8.08 8.67
CA GLY A 102 1.27 6.88 8.91
C GLY A 102 2.61 7.19 9.58
N ILE A 103 3.37 8.12 9.00
CA ILE A 103 4.70 8.50 9.51
C ILE A 103 4.58 9.16 10.88
N ILE A 104 3.65 10.10 11.06
CA ILE A 104 3.45 10.81 12.34
C ILE A 104 3.06 9.82 13.45
N LEU A 105 2.15 8.89 13.16
CA LEU A 105 1.74 7.88 14.14
C LEU A 105 2.88 6.92 14.49
N ILE A 106 3.69 6.51 13.51
CA ILE A 106 4.88 5.67 13.78
C ILE A 106 5.87 6.43 14.67
N ASP A 107 6.12 7.71 14.38
CA ASP A 107 7.04 8.56 15.15
C ASP A 107 6.53 8.82 16.58
N LEU A 108 5.21 8.97 16.74
CA LEU A 108 4.55 9.11 18.04
C LEU A 108 4.37 7.78 18.78
N THR A 109 4.52 6.64 18.10
CA THR A 109 4.39 5.33 18.76
C THR A 109 5.58 5.16 19.67
N PRO A 110 5.38 5.00 20.99
CA PRO A 110 6.47 4.77 21.91
C PRO A 110 7.13 3.43 21.56
N GLY A 111 8.41 3.50 21.19
CA GLY A 111 9.30 2.34 21.08
C GLY A 111 9.82 1.90 22.45
#